data_AF-A0A5C7E352-F1
#
_entry.id   AF-A0A5C7E352-F1
#
_cell.length_a   1.000
_cell.length_b   1.000
_cell.length_c   1.000
_cell.angle_alpha   90.00
_cell.angle_beta   90.00
_cell.angle_gamma   90.00
#
_symmetry.space_group_name_H-M   'P 1'
#
loop_
_entity.id
_entity.type
_entity.pdbx_description
1 polymer ?
#
loop_
_entity_poly.entity_id
_entity_poly.type
_entity_poly.pdbx_seq_one_letter_code
_entity_poly.pdbx_strand_id
1 'polypeptide(L)'
;MQYKKAFTLIELIFCMIIIAILSALAYPYFSFNKMDAKIIRLKSEIQMINSSLAVLKNQFVFNKNVNFPKVLDEALPNIENQKLFSCSNEQIQACLSGNCCSYSVLEQAIVSSKKTWMKIANTKYRYFIDAKKYVDFSYDNQKVFLECVSSNCKDYGL
;
A
#
# COMPACT_ATOMS: atom_id res chain seq x y z
N MET A 1 -29.45 44.13 -25.89
CA MET A 1 -29.03 42.91 -25.14
C MET A 1 -29.77 41.72 -25.74
N GLN A 2 -29.07 40.81 -26.44
CA GLN A 2 -29.67 39.57 -26.92
C GLN A 2 -29.74 38.57 -25.77
N TYR A 3 -30.95 38.16 -25.39
CA TYR A 3 -31.14 37.06 -24.44
C TYR A 3 -30.82 35.74 -25.16
N LYS A 4 -29.77 35.04 -24.70
CA LYS A 4 -29.53 33.66 -25.15
C LYS A 4 -30.67 32.80 -24.61
N LYS A 5 -31.36 32.07 -25.49
CA LYS A 5 -32.39 31.10 -25.09
C LYS A 5 -31.73 30.06 -24.16
N ALA A 6 -32.21 30.00 -22.93
CA ALA A 6 -31.85 28.93 -22.01
C ALA A 6 -32.50 27.61 -22.47
N PHE A 7 -31.91 26.49 -22.08
CA PHE A 7 -32.49 25.16 -22.31
C PHE A 7 -33.91 25.09 -21.75
N THR A 8 -34.78 24.40 -22.48
CA THR A 8 -36.15 24.18 -22.02
C THR A 8 -36.16 23.20 -20.84
N LEU A 9 -37.14 23.33 -19.95
CA LEU A 9 -37.29 22.45 -18.80
C LEU A 9 -37.42 20.97 -19.22
N ILE A 10 -38.06 20.70 -20.35
CA ILE A 10 -38.22 19.35 -20.88
C ILE A 10 -36.89 18.75 -21.39
N GLU A 11 -36.04 19.54 -22.05
CA GLU A 11 -34.71 19.08 -22.48
C GLU A 11 -33.82 18.73 -21.28
N LEU A 12 -33.92 19.50 -20.21
CA LEU A 12 -33.18 19.25 -18.97
C LEU A 12 -33.62 17.93 -18.31
N ILE A 13 -34.92 17.64 -18.28
CA ILE A 13 -35.46 16.37 -17.77
C ILE A 13 -34.98 15.20 -18.64
N PHE A 14 -35.02 15.35 -19.96
CA PHE A 14 -34.58 14.31 -20.89
C PHE A 14 -33.09 13.98 -20.71
N CYS A 15 -32.24 15.02 -20.57
CA CYS A 15 -30.82 14.85 -20.27
C CYS A 15 -30.58 14.12 -18.93
N MET A 16 -31.32 14.45 -17.87
CA MET A 16 -31.18 13.77 -16.57
C MET A 16 -31.55 12.29 -16.66
N ILE A 17 -32.59 11.94 -17.40
CA ILE A 17 -33.00 10.55 -17.60
C ILE A 17 -31.90 9.77 -18.33
N ILE A 18 -31.32 10.34 -19.39
CA ILE A 18 -30.22 9.71 -20.13
C ILE A 18 -29.02 9.47 -19.21
N ILE A 19 -28.60 10.48 -18.43
CA ILE A 19 -27.48 10.35 -17.49
C ILE A 19 -27.77 9.29 -16.42
N ALA A 20 -29.00 9.21 -15.92
CA ALA A 20 -29.39 8.21 -14.93
C ALA A 20 -29.27 6.78 -15.49
N ILE A 21 -29.75 6.55 -16.72
CA ILE A 21 -29.67 5.24 -17.38
C ILE A 21 -28.21 4.85 -17.62
N LEU A 22 -27.41 5.76 -18.19
CA LEU A 22 -25.99 5.49 -18.45
C LEU A 22 -25.21 5.21 -17.16
N SER A 23 -25.48 5.96 -16.09
CA SER A 23 -24.83 5.76 -14.79
C SER A 23 -25.16 4.40 -14.20
N ALA A 24 -26.42 3.95 -14.29
CA ALA A 24 -26.85 2.65 -13.78
C ALA A 24 -26.13 1.49 -14.48
N LEU A 25 -25.90 1.60 -15.79
CA LEU A 25 -25.19 0.59 -16.57
C LEU A 25 -23.66 0.61 -16.34
N ALA A 26 -23.06 1.80 -16.17
CA ALA A 26 -21.61 1.95 -16.03
C ALA A 26 -21.08 1.63 -14.62
N TYR A 27 -21.91 1.80 -13.58
CA TYR A 27 -21.50 1.61 -12.18
C TYR A 27 -20.81 0.26 -11.86
N PRO A 28 -21.35 -0.92 -12.25
CA PRO A 28 -20.73 -2.21 -11.90
C PRO A 28 -19.31 -2.35 -12.48
N TYR A 29 -19.11 -1.92 -13.73
CA TYR A 29 -17.80 -1.98 -14.40
C TYR A 29 -16.75 -1.12 -13.68
N PHE A 30 -17.14 0.04 -13.16
CA PHE A 30 -16.23 0.92 -12.43
C PHE A 30 -15.75 0.31 -11.09
N SER A 31 -16.64 -0.42 -10.40
CA SER A 31 -16.30 -1.04 -9.11
C SER A 31 -15.24 -2.14 -9.23
N PHE A 32 -15.36 -3.02 -10.23
CA PHE A 32 -14.40 -4.10 -10.47
C PHE A 32 -13.02 -3.56 -10.84
N ASN A 33 -12.95 -2.58 -11.75
CA ASN A 33 -11.69 -1.94 -12.15
C ASN A 33 -10.95 -1.33 -10.96
N LYS A 34 -11.68 -0.75 -10.00
CA LYS A 34 -11.08 -0.21 -8.77
C LYS A 34 -10.48 -1.29 -7.88
N MET A 35 -11.12 -2.45 -7.78
CA MET A 35 -10.59 -3.58 -7.01
C MET A 35 -9.34 -4.15 -7.66
N ASP A 36 -9.35 -4.33 -8.98
CA ASP A 36 -8.20 -4.85 -9.72
C ASP A 36 -7.01 -3.88 -9.65
N ALA A 37 -7.27 -2.58 -9.77
CA ALA A 37 -6.23 -1.56 -9.59
C ALA A 37 -5.58 -1.60 -8.20
N LYS A 38 -6.35 -1.92 -7.14
CA LYS A 38 -5.78 -2.11 -5.80
C LYS A 38 -4.90 -3.34 -5.71
N ILE A 39 -5.29 -4.46 -6.33
CA ILE A 39 -4.50 -5.70 -6.34
C ILE A 39 -3.20 -5.49 -7.14
N ILE A 40 -3.26 -4.82 -8.29
CA ILE A 40 -2.09 -4.47 -9.09
C ILE A 40 -1.16 -3.56 -8.29
N ARG A 41 -1.70 -2.55 -7.60
CA ARG A 41 -0.93 -1.68 -6.71
C ARG A 41 -0.24 -2.48 -5.61
N LEU A 42 -0.95 -3.36 -4.92
CA LEU A 42 -0.40 -4.22 -3.88
C LEU A 42 0.78 -5.04 -4.41
N LYS A 43 0.60 -5.69 -5.56
CA LYS A 43 1.65 -6.50 -6.20
C LYS A 43 2.89 -5.67 -6.55
N SER A 44 2.68 -4.48 -7.12
CA SER A 44 3.76 -3.55 -7.45
C SER A 44 4.51 -3.09 -6.19
N GLU A 45 3.79 -2.71 -5.13
CA GLU A 45 4.39 -2.27 -3.86
C GLU A 45 5.20 -3.39 -3.19
N ILE A 46 4.72 -4.64 -3.21
CA ILE A 46 5.46 -5.80 -2.67
C ILE A 46 6.72 -6.08 -3.50
N GLN A 47 6.62 -6.04 -4.82
CA GLN A 47 7.78 -6.24 -5.70
C GLN A 47 8.84 -5.15 -5.47
N MET A 48 8.40 -3.90 -5.29
CA MET A 48 9.28 -2.79 -4.95
C MET A 48 9.98 -3.01 -3.60
N ILE A 49 9.23 -3.37 -2.55
CA ILE A 49 9.79 -3.66 -1.21
C ILE A 49 10.77 -4.82 -1.28
N ASN A 50 10.41 -5.93 -1.94
CA ASN A 50 11.29 -7.09 -2.03
C ASN A 50 12.53 -6.83 -2.90
N SER A 51 12.42 -6.01 -3.94
CA SER A 51 13.56 -5.57 -4.75
C SER A 51 14.55 -4.74 -3.92
N SER A 52 14.06 -3.77 -3.14
CA SER A 52 14.94 -2.95 -2.30
C SER A 52 15.53 -3.74 -1.13
N LEU A 53 14.78 -4.68 -0.55
CA LEU A 53 15.30 -5.64 0.43
C LEU A 53 16.40 -6.54 -0.16
N ALA A 54 16.28 -6.96 -1.43
CA ALA A 54 17.32 -7.74 -2.11
C ALA A 54 18.58 -6.90 -2.37
N VAL A 55 18.43 -5.64 -2.78
CA VAL A 55 19.56 -4.70 -2.91
C VAL A 55 20.25 -4.52 -1.56
N LEU A 56 19.47 -4.34 -0.50
CA LEU A 56 19.97 -4.23 0.86
C LEU A 56 20.78 -5.45 1.28
N LYS A 57 20.20 -6.63 1.11
CA LYS A 57 20.87 -7.90 1.39
C LYS A 57 22.23 -7.97 0.69
N ASN A 58 22.30 -7.59 -0.58
CA ASN A 58 23.55 -7.57 -1.33
C ASN A 58 24.57 -6.60 -0.70
N GLN A 59 24.17 -5.38 -0.35
CA GLN A 59 25.04 -4.41 0.32
C GLN A 59 25.61 -4.94 1.65
N PHE A 60 24.78 -5.56 2.49
CA PHE A 60 25.21 -6.14 3.75
C PHE A 60 26.20 -7.29 3.56
N VAL A 61 25.94 -8.18 2.59
CA VAL A 61 26.83 -9.28 2.22
C VAL A 61 28.20 -8.76 1.76
N PHE A 62 28.23 -7.74 0.90
CA PHE A 62 29.50 -7.13 0.44
C PHE A 62 30.29 -6.48 1.58
N ASN A 63 29.59 -5.82 2.51
CA ASN A 63 30.20 -5.18 3.67
C ASN A 63 30.59 -6.16 4.79
N LYS A 64 30.43 -7.48 4.58
CA LYS A 64 30.63 -8.54 5.59
C LYS A 64 29.86 -8.31 6.90
N ASN A 65 28.78 -7.53 6.84
CA ASN A 65 27.93 -7.26 7.99
C ASN A 65 26.77 -8.26 7.97
N VAL A 66 26.71 -9.11 8.99
CA VAL A 66 25.72 -10.20 9.13
C VAL A 66 24.46 -9.78 9.89
N ASN A 67 24.38 -8.52 10.35
CA ASN A 67 23.24 -8.01 11.10
C ASN A 67 22.24 -7.32 10.17
N PHE A 68 21.32 -8.10 9.63
CA PHE A 68 20.17 -7.57 8.88
C PHE A 68 19.25 -6.75 9.80
N PRO A 69 18.54 -5.75 9.24
CA PRO A 69 17.58 -4.96 10.02
C PRO A 69 16.52 -5.88 10.64
N LYS A 70 16.34 -5.78 11.97
CA LYS A 70 15.31 -6.57 12.68
C LYS A 70 13.90 -6.05 12.45
N VAL A 71 13.79 -4.76 12.13
CA VAL A 71 12.54 -4.03 11.92
C VAL A 71 12.73 -3.13 10.71
N LEU A 72 11.68 -2.96 9.89
CA LEU A 72 11.73 -2.17 8.65
C LEU A 72 11.27 -0.71 8.82
N ASP A 73 10.67 -0.40 9.97
CA ASP A 73 10.19 0.93 10.33
C ASP A 73 9.89 1.02 11.83
N GLU A 74 9.76 2.23 12.35
CA GLU A 74 9.40 2.50 13.75
C GLU A 74 7.94 2.93 13.92
N ALA A 75 7.10 2.68 12.91
CA ALA A 75 5.68 2.99 13.00
C ALA A 75 5.02 2.23 14.16
N LEU A 76 4.05 2.88 14.80
CA LEU A 76 3.22 2.27 15.83
C LEU A 76 2.15 1.35 15.19
N PRO A 77 1.87 0.19 15.80
CA PRO A 77 0.87 -0.74 15.26
C PRO A 77 -0.54 -0.15 15.33
N ASN A 78 -1.33 -0.38 14.29
CA ASN A 78 -2.73 0.04 14.14
C ASN A 78 -2.99 1.55 14.17
N ILE A 79 -1.97 2.37 13.88
CA ILE A 79 -2.10 3.83 13.78
C ILE A 79 -2.00 4.28 12.32
N GLU A 80 -2.87 5.20 11.91
CA GLU A 80 -2.88 5.82 10.57
C GLU A 80 -1.85 6.96 10.47
N ASN A 81 -1.48 7.35 9.25
CA ASN A 81 -0.53 8.42 8.94
C ASN A 81 0.90 8.18 9.45
N GLN A 82 1.27 6.93 9.65
CA GLN A 82 2.64 6.52 9.99
C GLN A 82 3.41 6.14 8.72
N LYS A 83 4.72 6.41 8.72
CA LYS A 83 5.60 6.04 7.61
C LYS A 83 6.01 4.58 7.76
N LEU A 84 5.68 3.75 6.77
CA LEU A 84 6.03 2.34 6.71
C LEU A 84 7.21 2.12 5.77
N PHE A 85 8.04 1.12 6.08
CA PHE A 85 9.21 0.71 5.30
C PHE A 85 10.23 1.84 5.02
N SER A 86 10.24 2.88 5.84
CA SER A 86 11.12 4.03 5.69
C SER A 86 11.48 4.59 7.04
N CYS A 87 12.73 5.04 7.17
CA CYS A 87 13.30 5.49 8.43
C CYS A 87 14.03 6.82 8.22
N SER A 88 13.84 7.75 9.15
CA SER A 88 14.52 9.03 9.11
C SER A 88 15.99 8.89 9.51
N ASN A 89 16.82 9.84 9.08
CA ASN A 89 18.24 9.86 9.45
C ASN A 89 18.43 9.93 10.98
N GLU A 90 17.55 10.63 11.69
CA GLU A 90 17.56 10.71 13.15
C GLU A 90 17.34 9.34 13.80
N GLN A 91 16.40 8.54 13.26
CA GLN A 91 16.12 7.19 13.74
C GLN A 91 17.29 6.24 13.51
N ILE A 92 17.90 6.33 12.33
CA ILE A 92 19.07 5.52 11.97
C ILE A 92 20.25 5.82 12.90
N GLN A 93 20.49 7.09 13.21
CA GLN A 93 21.57 7.50 14.11
C GLN A 93 21.30 7.14 15.57
N ALA A 94 20.04 7.19 16.01
CA ALA A 94 19.64 6.79 17.35
C ALA A 94 19.65 5.26 17.55
N CYS A 95 19.75 4.47 16.48
CA CYS A 95 19.73 3.02 16.54
C CYS A 95 21.09 2.45 16.95
N LEU A 96 21.35 2.45 18.27
CA LEU A 96 22.63 2.01 18.86
C LEU A 96 22.72 0.48 19.05
N SER A 97 21.60 -0.19 19.33
CA SER A 97 21.43 -1.65 19.28
C SER A 97 20.02 -2.01 19.76
N GLY A 98 19.25 -2.79 18.98
CA GLY A 98 17.91 -3.20 19.37
C GLY A 98 16.93 -3.44 18.22
N ASN A 99 15.63 -3.40 18.53
CA ASN A 99 14.53 -3.44 17.56
C ASN A 99 14.24 -2.05 16.99
N CYS A 100 15.28 -1.34 16.56
CA CYS A 100 15.20 -0.01 15.96
C CYS A 100 15.45 -0.09 14.46
N CYS A 101 15.06 0.96 13.74
CA CYS A 101 15.29 0.96 12.32
C CYS A 101 16.70 1.45 11.96
N SER A 102 17.50 0.57 11.37
CA SER A 102 18.87 0.87 10.95
C SER A 102 18.99 1.33 9.50
N TYR A 103 17.98 1.08 8.66
CA TYR A 103 18.02 1.41 7.24
C TYR A 103 16.64 1.65 6.64
N SER A 104 16.53 2.60 5.72
CA SER A 104 15.29 2.90 4.98
C SER A 104 15.11 2.00 3.76
N VAL A 105 14.17 1.07 3.80
CA VAL A 105 13.91 0.13 2.69
C VAL A 105 13.37 0.84 1.44
N LEU A 106 12.56 1.87 1.63
CA LEU A 106 12.02 2.71 0.57
C LEU A 106 12.51 4.14 0.70
N GLU A 107 12.74 4.81 -0.44
CA GLU A 107 13.02 6.25 -0.47
C GLU A 107 11.76 7.06 -0.17
N GLN A 108 10.63 6.64 -0.74
CA GLN A 108 9.32 7.22 -0.47
C GLN A 108 8.54 6.29 0.46
N ALA A 109 8.27 6.78 1.67
CA ALA A 109 7.51 6.03 2.66
C ALA A 109 6.09 5.73 2.19
N ILE A 110 5.63 4.50 2.45
CA ILE A 110 4.22 4.17 2.32
C ILE A 110 3.50 4.67 3.58
N VAL A 111 2.50 5.53 3.41
CA VAL A 111 1.73 6.07 4.54
C VAL A 111 0.68 5.06 4.97
N SER A 112 0.64 4.76 6.28
CA SER A 112 -0.32 3.81 6.84
C SER A 112 -1.75 4.35 6.78
N SER A 113 -2.69 3.49 6.40
CA SER A 113 -4.11 3.81 6.33
C SER A 113 -4.96 2.55 6.50
N LYS A 114 -6.16 2.70 7.07
CA LYS A 114 -7.17 1.62 7.15
C LYS A 114 -7.65 1.11 5.79
N LYS A 115 -7.32 1.80 4.69
CA LYS A 115 -7.73 1.44 3.33
C LYS A 115 -6.65 0.73 2.51
N THR A 116 -5.41 0.73 2.98
CA THR A 116 -4.24 0.18 2.27
C THR A 116 -3.33 -0.52 3.27
N TRP A 117 -2.09 -0.07 3.44
CA TRP A 117 -1.10 -0.68 4.34
C TRP A 117 -1.30 -0.24 5.79
N MET A 118 -1.15 -1.18 6.70
CA MET A 118 -1.17 -0.95 8.14
C MET A 118 -0.19 -1.88 8.82
N LYS A 119 0.55 -1.38 9.81
CA LYS A 119 1.37 -2.21 10.68
C LYS A 119 0.50 -2.83 11.76
N ILE A 120 0.64 -4.12 12.00
CA ILE A 120 -0.09 -4.85 13.05
C ILE A 120 0.83 -5.21 14.21
N ALA A 121 2.07 -5.56 13.91
CA ALA A 121 3.11 -5.85 14.88
C ALA A 121 4.47 -5.42 14.30
N ASN A 122 5.56 -5.54 15.07
CA ASN A 122 6.88 -5.05 14.66
C ASN A 122 7.33 -5.53 13.27
N THR A 123 7.05 -6.78 12.92
CA THR A 123 7.41 -7.39 11.63
C THR A 123 6.20 -7.81 10.80
N LYS A 124 4.99 -7.45 11.24
CA LYS A 124 3.75 -7.88 10.57
C LYS A 124 2.97 -6.69 10.05
N TYR A 125 2.57 -6.81 8.79
CA TYR A 125 1.86 -5.79 8.06
C TYR A 125 0.59 -6.38 7.47
N ARG A 126 -0.41 -5.53 7.25
CA ARG A 126 -1.66 -5.87 6.62
C ARG A 126 -1.95 -4.90 5.51
N TYR A 127 -2.41 -5.44 4.39
CA TYR A 127 -2.97 -4.67 3.31
C TYR A 127 -4.48 -4.88 3.21
N PHE A 128 -5.24 -3.80 3.23
CA PHE A 128 -6.69 -3.84 3.05
C PHE A 128 -7.05 -3.70 1.57
N ILE A 129 -7.65 -4.75 1.00
CA ILE A 129 -8.26 -4.69 -0.34
C ILE A 129 -9.65 -4.05 -0.23
N ASP A 130 -10.39 -4.43 0.82
CA ASP A 130 -11.68 -3.89 1.19
C ASP A 130 -11.86 -3.94 2.72
N ALA A 131 -12.94 -3.34 3.26
CA ALA A 131 -13.21 -3.30 4.69
C ALA A 131 -13.25 -4.69 5.36
N LYS A 132 -13.60 -5.73 4.60
CA LYS A 132 -13.68 -7.13 5.07
C LYS A 132 -12.59 -8.03 4.48
N LYS A 133 -11.84 -7.57 3.47
CA LYS A 133 -10.84 -8.37 2.74
C LYS A 133 -9.47 -7.75 2.92
N TYR A 134 -8.56 -8.52 3.50
CA TYR A 134 -7.20 -8.10 3.75
C TYR A 134 -6.21 -9.24 3.53
N VAL A 135 -4.94 -8.87 3.40
CA VAL A 135 -3.81 -9.79 3.24
C VAL A 135 -2.74 -9.43 4.25
N ASP A 136 -2.27 -10.43 4.98
CA ASP A 136 -1.24 -10.27 6.01
C ASP A 136 0.13 -10.69 5.50
N PHE A 137 1.13 -9.88 5.83
CA PHE A 137 2.53 -10.04 5.47
C PHE A 137 3.38 -10.11 6.73
N SER A 138 4.44 -10.91 6.66
CA SER A 138 5.45 -11.01 7.72
C SER A 138 6.83 -10.84 7.10
N TYR A 139 7.63 -9.99 7.72
CA TYR A 139 9.02 -9.83 7.37
C TYR A 139 9.86 -10.93 8.05
N ASP A 140 10.66 -11.64 7.25
CA ASP A 140 11.66 -12.60 7.70
C ASP A 140 13.05 -11.95 7.69
N ASN A 141 13.66 -11.83 8.87
CA ASN A 141 14.97 -11.20 9.06
C ASN A 141 16.15 -12.08 8.60
N GLN A 142 15.97 -13.39 8.46
CA GLN A 142 17.00 -14.32 7.98
C GLN A 142 17.06 -14.31 6.45
N LYS A 143 15.90 -14.29 5.81
CA LYS A 143 15.80 -14.27 4.34
C LYS A 143 15.92 -12.86 3.77
N VAL A 144 15.62 -11.84 4.58
CA VAL A 144 15.49 -10.43 4.18
C VAL A 144 14.44 -10.31 3.09
N PHE A 145 13.25 -10.85 3.36
CA PHE A 145 12.16 -10.92 2.41
C PHE A 145 10.82 -10.71 3.10
N LEU A 146 9.88 -10.05 2.44
CA LEU A 146 8.52 -9.86 2.92
C LEU A 146 7.64 -10.99 2.39
N GLU A 147 7.29 -11.94 3.26
CA GLU A 147 6.48 -13.10 2.92
C GLU A 147 4.99 -12.83 3.14
N CYS A 148 4.16 -13.33 2.23
CA CYS A 148 2.71 -13.32 2.38
C CYS A 148 2.28 -14.52 3.25
N VAL A 149 1.63 -14.26 4.38
CA VAL A 149 1.30 -15.28 5.40
C VAL A 149 -0.18 -15.67 5.39
N SER A 150 -0.99 -14.89 4.68
CA SER A 150 -2.43 -15.15 4.59
C SER A 150 -2.76 -16.34 3.67
N SER A 151 -3.89 -17.00 3.91
CA SER A 151 -4.35 -18.12 3.07
C SER A 151 -4.72 -17.67 1.65
N ASN A 152 -5.17 -16.43 1.50
CA ASN A 152 -5.60 -15.81 0.25
C ASN A 152 -4.45 -15.25 -0.61
N CYS A 153 -3.18 -15.45 -0.26
CA CYS A 153 -2.05 -14.96 -1.06
C CYS A 153 -2.08 -15.49 -2.50
N LYS A 154 -2.41 -16.79 -2.67
CA LYS A 154 -2.53 -17.43 -3.98
C LYS A 154 -3.63 -16.81 -4.84
N ASP A 155 -4.74 -16.41 -4.23
CA ASP A 155 -5.88 -15.80 -4.93
C ASP A 155 -5.52 -14.46 -5.56
N TYR A 156 -4.48 -13.79 -5.04
CA TYR A 156 -3.99 -12.51 -5.54
C TYR A 156 -2.67 -12.62 -6.34
N GLY A 157 -2.19 -13.85 -6.57
CA GLY A 157 -0.95 -14.11 -7.32
C GLY A 157 0.30 -13.55 -6.64
N LEU A 158 0.33 -13.64 -5.31
CA LEU A 158 1.42 -13.21 -4.42
C LEU A 158 2.27 -14.39 -3.94
#